data_AF-A0AAN4YI44-F1
#
_entry.id   AF-A0AAN4YI44-F1
#
_cell.length_a   1.000
_cell.length_b   1.000
_cell.length_c   1.000
_cell.angle_alpha   90.00
_cell.angle_beta   90.00
_cell.angle_gamma   90.00
#
_symmetry.space_group_name_H-M   'P 1'
#
loop_
_entity.id
_entity.type
_entity.pdbx_description
1 polymer ?
#
loop_
_entity_poly.entity_id
_entity_poly.type
_entity_poly.pdbx_seq_one_letter_code
_entity_poly.pdbx_strand_id
1 'polypeptide(L)'
;MSLLIKRLGGAQLFTSRLNYLHDSGILYVGDEQAFLTVFQFHYAGRPALSAARSHFYIPSQFNTSVSGIPGNDDGGAMGSFAVLSMMGLFPVHGQDVYLITPPFFKEISIRNSVTGAVATIRNLNFDPTYKAIYIQSATRDGKPWTKNWIGHDFFNQGGVLELELGLTESAWGTQNEDLPPSMSHY
;
A
#
# COMPACT_ATOMS: atom_id res chain seq x y z
N MET A 1 -7.12 -13.00 6.11
CA MET A 1 -6.35 -13.38 4.92
C MET A 1 -5.51 -14.63 5.10
N SER A 2 -4.82 -14.84 6.24
CA SER A 2 -3.96 -16.02 6.47
C SER A 2 -4.61 -17.37 6.05
N LEU A 3 -5.77 -17.72 6.62
CA LEU A 3 -6.45 -18.98 6.28
C LEU A 3 -6.78 -19.11 4.79
N LEU A 4 -7.18 -18.02 4.12
CA LEU A 4 -7.46 -18.02 2.68
C LEU A 4 -6.19 -18.35 1.89
N ILE A 5 -5.07 -17.69 2.19
CA ILE A 5 -3.78 -17.95 1.55
C ILE A 5 -3.37 -19.41 1.74
N LYS A 6 -3.50 -19.94 2.97
CA LYS A 6 -3.22 -21.35 3.26
C LYS A 6 -4.09 -22.30 2.44
N ARG A 7 -5.40 -22.04 2.33
CA ARG A 7 -6.34 -22.84 1.52
C ARG A 7 -6.05 -22.73 0.02
N LEU A 8 -5.52 -21.61 -0.42
CA LEU A 8 -5.09 -21.38 -1.79
C LEU A 8 -3.68 -21.94 -2.08
N GLY A 9 -3.09 -22.74 -1.19
CA GLY A 9 -1.82 -23.42 -1.44
C GLY A 9 -0.58 -22.61 -1.01
N GLY A 10 -0.74 -21.67 -0.09
CA GLY A 10 0.35 -20.91 0.51
C GLY A 10 0.70 -19.62 -0.24
N ALA A 11 1.63 -18.86 0.34
CA ALA A 11 2.00 -17.53 -0.12
C ALA A 11 2.47 -17.52 -1.59
N GLN A 12 3.36 -18.43 -1.99
CA GLN A 12 3.84 -18.53 -3.38
C GLN A 12 2.70 -18.68 -4.40
N LEU A 13 1.79 -19.64 -4.19
CA LEU A 13 0.72 -19.91 -5.14
C LEU A 13 -0.33 -18.78 -5.14
N PHE A 14 -0.60 -18.19 -3.97
CA PHE A 14 -1.45 -17.02 -3.86
C PHE A 14 -0.88 -15.83 -4.64
N THR A 15 0.41 -15.50 -4.45
CA THR A 15 1.13 -14.46 -5.19
C THR A 15 1.10 -14.72 -6.70
N SER A 16 1.34 -15.97 -7.13
CA SER A 16 1.28 -16.33 -8.55
C SER A 16 -0.10 -16.08 -9.16
N ARG A 17 -1.18 -16.38 -8.42
CA ARG A 17 -2.55 -16.12 -8.88
C ARG A 17 -2.89 -14.64 -8.94
N LEU A 18 -2.42 -13.85 -7.97
CA LEU A 18 -2.57 -12.40 -8.02
C LEU A 18 -1.83 -11.80 -9.22
N ASN A 19 -0.59 -12.24 -9.48
CA ASN A 19 0.12 -11.81 -10.68
C ASN A 19 -0.65 -12.15 -11.95
N TYR A 20 -1.15 -13.39 -12.07
CA TYR A 20 -2.01 -13.76 -13.19
C TYR A 20 -3.22 -12.82 -13.33
N LEU A 21 -3.94 -12.52 -12.25
CA LEU A 21 -5.08 -11.58 -12.26
C LEU A 21 -4.70 -10.20 -12.82
N HIS A 22 -3.56 -9.65 -12.40
CA HIS A 22 -3.08 -8.34 -12.84
C HIS A 22 -2.53 -8.35 -14.27
N ASP A 23 -1.90 -9.44 -14.70
CA ASP A 23 -1.16 -9.52 -15.96
C ASP A 23 -2.01 -10.08 -17.12
N SER A 24 -3.10 -10.79 -16.83
CA SER A 24 -3.93 -11.45 -17.86
C SER A 24 -4.91 -10.52 -18.56
N GLY A 25 -5.03 -9.26 -18.12
CA GLY A 25 -6.02 -8.30 -18.62
C GLY A 25 -7.46 -8.54 -18.12
N ILE A 26 -7.65 -9.43 -17.14
CA ILE A 26 -8.97 -9.71 -16.56
C ILE A 26 -9.35 -8.66 -15.50
N LEU A 27 -8.36 -8.11 -14.79
CA LEU A 27 -8.62 -7.10 -13.76
C LEU A 27 -8.96 -5.74 -14.39
N TYR A 28 -10.17 -5.26 -14.13
CA TYR A 28 -10.62 -3.92 -14.48
C TYR A 28 -10.54 -3.00 -13.24
N VAL A 29 -9.67 -1.99 -13.28
CA VAL A 29 -9.42 -1.08 -12.13
C VAL A 29 -10.52 -0.01 -11.99
N GLY A 30 -11.38 0.16 -12.99
CA GLY A 30 -12.53 1.06 -12.90
C GLY A 30 -13.74 0.49 -12.16
N ASP A 31 -13.55 -0.53 -11.32
CA ASP A 31 -14.59 -1.14 -10.46
C ASP A 31 -13.97 -1.46 -9.08
N GLU A 32 -14.71 -1.28 -7.98
CA GLU A 32 -14.16 -1.21 -6.62
C GLU A 32 -13.54 -2.52 -6.13
N GLN A 33 -13.98 -3.67 -6.66
CA GLN A 33 -13.47 -4.98 -6.22
C GLN A 33 -12.00 -5.17 -6.61
N ALA A 34 -11.49 -4.36 -7.55
CA ALA A 34 -10.09 -4.36 -7.92
C ALA A 34 -9.18 -3.74 -6.86
N PHE A 35 -9.65 -2.77 -6.06
CA PHE A 35 -8.78 -1.93 -5.23
C PHE A 35 -7.94 -2.73 -4.24
N LEU A 36 -8.59 -3.59 -3.45
CA LEU A 36 -7.88 -4.38 -2.44
C LEU A 36 -6.91 -5.38 -3.08
N THR A 37 -7.19 -5.88 -4.29
CA THR A 37 -6.33 -6.88 -4.96
C THR A 37 -4.93 -6.36 -5.23
N VAL A 38 -4.78 -5.06 -5.53
CA VAL A 38 -3.49 -4.36 -5.69
C VAL A 38 -2.63 -4.51 -4.43
N PHE A 39 -3.26 -4.50 -3.25
CA PHE A 39 -2.57 -4.50 -1.96
C PHE A 39 -2.49 -5.88 -1.29
N GLN A 40 -3.17 -6.91 -1.81
CA GLN A 40 -3.22 -8.23 -1.19
C GLN A 40 -1.87 -8.95 -1.08
N PHE A 41 -0.86 -8.54 -1.85
CA PHE A 41 0.50 -9.07 -1.72
C PHE A 41 1.12 -8.81 -0.34
N HIS A 42 0.68 -7.77 0.39
CA HIS A 42 1.07 -7.52 1.78
C HIS A 42 0.78 -8.71 2.69
N TYR A 43 -0.36 -9.37 2.49
CA TYR A 43 -0.76 -10.54 3.28
C TYR A 43 0.03 -11.81 2.93
N ALA A 44 0.75 -11.82 1.81
CA ALA A 44 1.59 -12.92 1.36
C ALA A 44 3.09 -12.64 1.55
N GLY A 45 3.45 -11.62 2.35
CA GLY A 45 4.85 -11.24 2.59
C GLY A 45 5.56 -10.67 1.36
N ARG A 46 4.81 -10.05 0.43
CA ARG A 46 5.34 -9.45 -0.80
C ARG A 46 4.89 -8.00 -0.99
N PRO A 47 5.09 -7.10 0.00
CA PRO A 47 4.63 -5.70 -0.10
C PRO A 47 5.26 -4.94 -1.28
N ALA A 48 6.47 -5.32 -1.69
CA ALA A 48 7.14 -4.79 -2.86
C ALA A 48 6.33 -4.95 -4.16
N LEU A 49 5.56 -6.04 -4.31
CA LEU A 49 4.68 -6.23 -5.47
C LEU A 49 3.47 -5.28 -5.41
N SER A 50 2.93 -5.01 -4.23
CA SER A 50 1.88 -4.00 -4.08
C SER A 50 2.37 -2.60 -4.39
N ALA A 51 3.60 -2.26 -3.99
CA ALA A 51 4.24 -1.01 -4.39
C ALA A 51 4.35 -0.92 -5.93
N ALA A 52 4.86 -1.96 -6.58
CA ALA A 52 4.96 -2.02 -8.04
C ALA A 52 3.59 -1.89 -8.74
N ARG A 53 2.54 -2.58 -8.26
CA ARG A 53 1.19 -2.49 -8.84
C ARG A 53 0.57 -1.11 -8.65
N SER A 54 0.71 -0.51 -7.48
CA SER A 54 0.24 0.86 -7.21
C SER A 54 0.94 1.88 -8.11
N HIS A 55 2.27 1.80 -8.22
CA HIS A 55 3.09 2.66 -9.08
C HIS A 55 2.87 2.41 -10.58
N PHE A 56 2.27 1.28 -10.95
CA PHE A 56 1.82 1.02 -12.31
C PHE A 56 0.42 1.58 -12.60
N TYR A 57 -0.57 1.28 -11.75
CA TYR A 57 -1.97 1.62 -12.04
C TYR A 57 -2.28 3.12 -11.93
N ILE A 58 -1.75 3.79 -10.91
CA ILE A 58 -2.03 5.22 -10.72
C ILE A 58 -1.64 6.05 -11.95
N PRO A 59 -0.38 6.05 -12.43
CA PRO A 59 -0.01 6.87 -13.57
C PRO A 59 -0.55 6.37 -14.91
N SER A 60 -0.95 5.09 -15.02
CA SER A 60 -1.49 4.54 -16.28
C SER A 60 -2.99 4.75 -16.45
N GLN A 61 -3.75 4.92 -15.35
CA GLN A 61 -5.21 4.99 -15.39
C GLN A 61 -5.77 6.30 -14.85
N PHE A 62 -5.00 7.06 -14.07
CA PHE A 62 -5.45 8.29 -13.43
C PHE A 62 -4.68 9.51 -13.96
N ASN A 63 -5.40 10.56 -14.32
CA ASN A 63 -4.84 11.84 -14.74
C ASN A 63 -5.84 12.99 -14.51
N THR A 64 -5.42 14.22 -14.82
CA THR A 64 -6.21 15.43 -14.54
C THR A 64 -7.11 15.88 -15.70
N SER A 65 -7.30 15.04 -16.73
CA SER A 65 -8.23 15.34 -17.82
C SER A 65 -9.69 15.03 -17.43
N VAL A 66 -10.63 15.46 -18.26
CA VAL A 66 -12.08 15.22 -18.06
C VAL A 66 -12.41 13.72 -17.99
N SER A 67 -11.67 12.87 -18.72
CA SER A 67 -11.81 11.42 -18.70
C SER A 67 -10.64 10.76 -17.94
N GLY A 68 -10.14 11.44 -16.92
CA GLY A 68 -8.93 11.07 -16.20
C GLY A 68 -9.06 9.98 -15.15
N ILE A 69 -10.18 9.23 -15.13
CA ILE A 69 -10.38 8.07 -14.25
C ILE A 69 -10.82 6.87 -15.10
N PRO A 70 -10.50 5.62 -14.66
CA PRO A 70 -10.73 4.43 -15.49
C PRO A 70 -12.19 3.98 -15.59
N GLY A 71 -13.08 4.52 -14.76
CA GLY A 71 -14.48 4.12 -14.66
C GLY A 71 -15.35 5.22 -14.04
N ASN A 72 -16.46 4.85 -13.40
CA ASN A 72 -17.27 5.79 -12.65
C ASN A 72 -16.50 6.22 -11.38
N ASP A 73 -16.69 7.46 -10.93
CA ASP A 73 -16.07 7.91 -9.67
C ASP A 73 -16.71 7.25 -8.43
N ASP A 74 -17.96 6.78 -8.57
CA ASP A 74 -18.74 6.07 -7.55
C ASP A 74 -18.72 6.76 -6.17
N GLY A 75 -19.02 8.07 -6.20
CA GLY A 75 -19.14 8.89 -5.01
C GLY A 75 -17.80 9.20 -4.33
N GLY A 76 -16.71 9.27 -5.11
CA GLY A 76 -15.37 9.53 -4.63
C GLY A 76 -14.54 8.27 -4.35
N ALA A 77 -15.03 7.08 -4.71
CA ALA A 77 -14.30 5.83 -4.54
C ALA A 77 -13.00 5.82 -5.36
N MET A 78 -13.08 6.17 -6.64
CA MET A 78 -11.89 6.26 -7.53
C MET A 78 -10.91 7.34 -7.07
N GLY A 79 -11.43 8.54 -6.78
CA GLY A 79 -10.60 9.63 -6.26
C GLY A 79 -9.90 9.26 -4.95
N SER A 80 -10.60 8.61 -4.02
CA SER A 80 -10.03 8.15 -2.75
C SER A 80 -8.98 7.06 -2.96
N PHE A 81 -9.25 6.09 -3.85
CA PHE A 81 -8.27 5.05 -4.20
C PHE A 81 -6.98 5.68 -4.74
N ALA A 82 -7.08 6.64 -5.65
CA ALA A 82 -5.94 7.33 -6.20
C ALA A 82 -5.16 8.11 -5.13
N VAL A 83 -5.84 8.95 -4.35
CA VAL A 83 -5.20 9.78 -3.31
C VAL A 83 -4.53 8.92 -2.24
N LEU A 84 -5.22 7.90 -1.73
CA LEU A 84 -4.66 7.00 -0.71
C LEU A 84 -3.43 6.24 -1.24
N SER A 85 -3.52 5.69 -2.45
CA SER A 85 -2.38 5.04 -3.11
C SER A 85 -1.21 6.00 -3.31
N MET A 86 -1.48 7.25 -3.73
CA MET A 86 -0.48 8.31 -3.87
C MET A 86 0.14 8.70 -2.53
N MET A 87 -0.62 8.59 -1.45
CA MET A 87 -0.17 8.81 -0.08
C MET A 87 0.69 7.69 0.48
N GLY A 88 0.83 6.56 -0.23
CA GLY A 88 1.56 5.40 0.24
C GLY A 88 0.78 4.56 1.25
N LEU A 89 -0.56 4.65 1.26
CA LEU A 89 -1.41 4.00 2.25
C LEU A 89 -2.64 3.40 1.60
N PHE A 90 -3.04 2.19 2.00
CA PHE A 90 -4.36 1.66 1.65
C PHE A 90 -5.11 1.15 2.89
N PRO A 91 -6.28 1.72 3.22
CA PRO A 91 -7.03 1.32 4.42
C PRO A 91 -7.71 -0.04 4.21
N VAL A 92 -7.56 -0.93 5.19
CA VAL A 92 -8.34 -2.16 5.26
C VAL A 92 -9.63 -1.87 6.01
N HIS A 93 -10.74 -1.82 5.28
CA HIS A 93 -12.06 -1.49 5.82
C HIS A 93 -12.42 -2.34 7.04
N GLY A 94 -13.00 -1.69 8.05
CA GLY A 94 -13.42 -2.33 9.31
C GLY A 94 -12.28 -2.70 10.27
N GLN A 95 -11.04 -2.27 9.99
CA GLN A 95 -9.88 -2.55 10.83
C GLN A 95 -9.01 -1.29 11.04
N ASP A 96 -8.23 -1.35 12.11
CA ASP A 96 -7.19 -0.38 12.43
C ASP A 96 -5.88 -0.65 11.66
N VAL A 97 -5.97 -0.72 10.32
CA VAL A 97 -4.88 -1.18 9.46
C VAL A 97 -4.81 -0.39 8.16
N TYR A 98 -3.63 0.16 7.89
CA TYR A 98 -3.27 0.80 6.62
C TYR A 98 -2.05 0.09 6.04
N LEU A 99 -2.17 -0.44 4.83
CA LEU A 99 -1.09 -1.14 4.12
C LEU A 99 -0.13 -0.10 3.54
N ILE A 100 1.18 -0.29 3.74
CA ILE A 100 2.19 0.72 3.42
C ILE A 100 2.80 0.44 2.04
N THR A 101 2.69 1.43 1.15
CA THR A 101 3.49 1.52 -0.08
C THR A 101 4.29 2.82 -0.04
N PRO A 102 5.36 2.98 -0.85
CA PRO A 102 6.06 4.24 -0.90
C PRO A 102 5.18 5.32 -1.56
N PRO A 103 4.99 6.48 -0.92
CA PRO A 103 4.24 7.58 -1.50
C PRO A 103 4.81 8.06 -2.84
N PHE A 104 3.97 8.73 -3.63
CA PHE A 104 4.37 9.40 -4.88
C PHE A 104 5.02 10.76 -4.64
N PHE A 105 5.24 11.12 -3.37
CA PHE A 105 5.84 12.37 -2.96
C PHE A 105 7.06 12.09 -2.09
N LYS A 106 7.99 13.04 -2.04
CA LYS A 106 9.12 12.95 -1.11
C LYS A 106 8.66 12.90 0.35
N GLU A 107 7.61 13.65 0.67
CA GLU A 107 7.04 13.71 2.01
C GLU A 107 5.57 14.10 1.93
N ILE A 108 4.75 13.56 2.83
CA ILE A 108 3.35 13.93 3.03
C ILE A 108 3.12 14.10 4.52
N SER A 109 2.38 15.14 4.90
CA SER A 109 1.95 15.37 6.28
C SER A 109 0.45 15.52 6.36
N ILE A 110 -0.17 14.77 7.28
CA ILE A 110 -1.61 14.75 7.53
C ILE A 110 -1.83 15.32 8.92
N ARG A 111 -2.53 16.45 9.00
CA ARG A 111 -2.92 17.06 10.27
C ARG A 111 -4.29 16.52 10.68
N ASN A 112 -4.35 15.90 11.85
CA ASN A 112 -5.60 15.56 12.51
C ASN A 112 -6.27 16.86 12.98
N SER A 113 -7.49 17.14 12.48
CA SER A 113 -8.21 18.37 12.81
C SER A 113 -8.76 18.38 14.24
N VAL A 114 -8.91 17.21 14.87
CA VAL A 114 -9.45 17.05 16.22
C VAL A 114 -8.33 17.12 17.26
N THR A 115 -7.26 16.32 17.10
CA THR A 115 -6.14 16.28 18.07
C THR A 115 -5.06 17.32 17.80
N GLY A 116 -5.03 17.89 16.58
CA GLY A 116 -3.96 18.77 16.14
C GLY A 116 -2.63 18.06 15.83
N ALA A 117 -2.57 16.75 16.03
CA ALA A 117 -1.40 15.93 15.75
C ALA A 117 -1.09 15.89 14.26
N VAL A 118 0.18 15.72 13.91
CA VAL A 118 0.63 15.65 12.52
C VAL A 118 1.35 14.32 12.31
N ALA A 119 0.84 13.54 11.36
CA ALA A 119 1.43 12.29 10.92
C ALA A 119 2.15 12.51 9.59
N THR A 120 3.45 12.23 9.54
CA THR A 120 4.30 12.49 8.37
C THR A 120 4.87 11.19 7.83
N ILE A 121 4.69 10.95 6.53
CA ILE A 121 5.34 9.85 5.81
C ILE A 121 6.41 10.45 4.90
N ARG A 122 7.65 9.98 5.02
CA ARG A 122 8.81 10.50 4.30
C ARG A 122 9.53 9.39 3.55
N ASN A 123 9.79 9.61 2.27
CA ASN A 123 10.67 8.78 1.48
C ASN A 123 12.11 9.29 1.57
N LEU A 124 12.99 8.48 2.15
CA LEU A 124 14.43 8.62 2.02
C LEU A 124 14.86 8.00 0.68
N ASN A 125 15.80 8.63 -0.02
CA ASN A 125 16.17 8.33 -1.41
C ASN A 125 14.99 8.40 -2.40
N PHE A 126 14.08 9.37 -2.21
CA PHE A 126 12.98 9.61 -3.14
C PHE A 126 13.49 9.82 -4.58
N ASP A 127 12.99 9.00 -5.50
CA ASP A 127 13.24 9.08 -6.93
C ASP A 127 11.99 9.59 -7.66
N PRO A 128 12.01 10.81 -8.24
CA PRO A 128 10.87 11.37 -8.96
C PRO A 128 10.54 10.64 -10.27
N THR A 129 11.43 9.74 -10.73
CA THR A 129 11.16 8.86 -11.88
C THR A 129 10.50 7.54 -11.48
N TYR A 130 10.26 7.33 -10.17
CA TYR A 130 9.61 6.16 -9.59
C TYR A 130 10.26 4.82 -9.98
N LYS A 131 11.59 4.78 -10.16
CA LYS A 131 12.34 3.53 -10.31
C LYS A 131 12.72 2.95 -8.95
N ALA A 132 13.10 3.82 -8.00
CA ALA A 132 13.36 3.42 -6.62
C ALA A 132 12.05 3.42 -5.79
N ILE A 133 11.23 2.37 -5.94
CA ILE A 133 9.91 2.23 -5.30
C ILE A 133 9.82 1.01 -4.37
N TYR A 134 10.96 0.48 -3.94
CA TYR A 134 10.98 -0.67 -3.03
C TYR A 134 11.52 -0.24 -1.68
N ILE A 135 10.72 -0.44 -0.64
CA ILE A 135 11.10 -0.12 0.75
C ILE A 135 12.18 -1.11 1.19
N GLN A 136 13.35 -0.58 1.59
CA GLN A 136 14.51 -1.33 2.08
C GLN A 136 14.47 -1.47 3.60
N SER A 137 14.01 -0.41 4.27
CA SER A 137 13.78 -0.37 5.71
C SER A 137 12.81 0.75 6.04
N ALA A 138 12.18 0.69 7.22
CA ALA A 138 11.38 1.78 7.73
C ALA A 138 11.69 2.07 9.20
N THR A 139 11.49 3.32 9.61
CA THR A 139 11.45 3.69 11.02
C THR A 139 10.17 4.44 11.34
N ARG A 140 9.65 4.23 12.56
CA ARG A 140 8.57 5.01 13.13
C ARG A 140 9.11 5.74 14.35
N ASP A 141 9.16 7.07 14.27
CA ASP A 141 9.71 7.94 15.31
C ASP A 141 11.14 7.53 15.71
N GLY A 142 11.98 7.24 14.70
CA GLY A 142 13.37 6.83 14.85
C GLY A 142 13.59 5.39 15.32
N LYS A 143 12.52 4.62 15.59
CA LYS A 143 12.61 3.21 15.97
C LYS A 143 12.38 2.30 14.75
N PRO A 144 13.10 1.17 14.62
CA PRO A 144 12.87 0.22 13.55
C PRO A 144 11.40 -0.19 13.44
N TRP A 145 10.86 -0.13 12.23
CA TRP A 145 9.50 -0.56 11.91
C TRP A 145 9.55 -1.57 10.78
N THR A 146 9.25 -2.83 11.08
CA THR A 146 9.33 -3.93 10.10
C THR A 146 7.96 -4.31 9.53
N LYS A 147 6.87 -3.95 10.20
CA LYS A 147 5.51 -4.24 9.76
C LYS A 147 5.18 -3.53 8.46
N ASN A 148 4.64 -4.26 7.49
CA ASN A 148 4.24 -3.71 6.19
C ASN A 148 2.91 -2.93 6.23
N TRP A 149 2.46 -2.59 7.43
CA TRP A 149 1.24 -1.87 7.71
C TRP A 149 1.44 -0.95 8.92
N ILE A 150 0.55 0.02 9.08
CA ILE A 150 0.52 0.94 10.22
C ILE A 150 -0.91 1.06 10.77
N GLY A 151 -1.03 1.32 12.08
CA GLY A 151 -2.31 1.58 12.74
C GLY A 151 -2.73 3.04 12.62
N HIS A 152 -4.01 3.29 12.80
CA HIS A 152 -4.69 4.57 12.91
C HIS A 152 -4.19 5.41 14.09
N ASP A 153 -3.59 4.76 15.10
CA ASP A 153 -2.89 5.44 16.19
C ASP A 153 -1.84 6.43 15.67
N PHE A 154 -1.21 6.14 14.52
CA PHE A 154 -0.31 7.05 13.82
C PHE A 154 -0.95 8.40 13.46
N PHE A 155 -2.21 8.42 13.01
CA PHE A 155 -2.91 9.67 12.67
C PHE A 155 -3.48 10.38 13.90
N ASN A 156 -3.82 9.64 14.96
CA ASN A 156 -4.33 10.23 16.20
C ASN A 156 -3.24 10.88 17.04
N GLN A 157 -2.08 10.22 17.14
CA GLN A 157 -0.94 10.67 17.94
C GLN A 157 0.07 11.48 17.13
N GLY A 158 0.02 11.37 15.80
CA GLY A 158 1.04 11.92 14.91
C GLY A 158 2.32 11.08 14.93
N GLY A 159 3.39 11.66 14.42
CA GLY A 159 4.71 11.04 14.34
C GLY A 159 5.27 11.04 12.93
N VAL A 160 6.43 10.41 12.77
CA VAL A 160 7.13 10.32 11.48
C VAL A 160 7.39 8.87 11.12
N LEU A 161 6.89 8.45 9.96
CA LEU A 161 7.23 7.19 9.29
C LEU A 161 8.23 7.49 8.17
N GLU A 162 9.47 7.05 8.33
CA GLU A 162 10.51 7.20 7.31
C GLU A 162 10.71 5.87 6.57
N LEU A 163 10.68 5.92 5.24
CA LEU A 163 10.82 4.78 4.35
C LEU A 163 12.10 4.96 3.52
N GLU A 164 13.08 4.08 3.71
CA GLU A 164 14.30 4.03 2.89
C GLU A 164 13.97 3.31 1.58
N LEU A 165 14.10 3.99 0.44
CA LEU A 165 13.77 3.42 -0.87
C LEU A 165 15.01 2.90 -1.61
N GLY A 166 14.78 1.88 -2.44
CA GLY A 166 15.79 1.25 -3.29
C GLY A 166 15.21 0.72 -4.60
N LEU A 167 16.10 0.25 -5.48
CA LEU A 167 15.80 -0.16 -6.86
C LEU A 167 15.31 -1.61 -6.99
N THR A 168 15.43 -2.41 -5.94
CA THR A 168 15.08 -3.84 -5.94
C THR A 168 14.25 -4.20 -4.73
N GLU A 169 13.46 -5.28 -4.82
CA GLU A 169 12.77 -5.84 -3.66
C GLU A 169 13.76 -6.12 -2.51
N SER A 170 13.30 -5.95 -1.27
CA SER A 170 14.06 -6.19 -0.05
C SER A 170 13.36 -7.24 0.83
N ALA A 171 13.96 -7.56 1.98
CA ALA A 171 13.34 -8.42 2.98
C ALA A 171 12.39 -7.67 3.94
N TRP A 172 12.25 -6.34 3.82
CA TRP A 172 11.37 -5.56 4.70
C TRP A 172 9.90 -5.95 4.56
N GLY A 173 9.21 -6.18 5.67
CA GLY A 173 7.78 -6.44 5.65
C GLY A 173 7.39 -7.82 5.11
N THR A 174 8.31 -8.78 5.13
CA THR A 174 8.13 -10.11 4.52
C THR A 174 7.91 -11.23 5.52
N GLN A 175 8.28 -11.04 6.80
CA GLN A 175 8.16 -12.08 7.83
C GLN A 175 6.72 -12.17 8.33
N ASN A 176 6.33 -13.33 8.87
CA ASN A 176 4.96 -13.59 9.31
C ASN A 176 4.45 -12.58 10.36
N GLU A 177 5.34 -12.12 11.25
CA GLU A 177 5.09 -11.10 12.27
C GLU A 177 4.96 -9.68 11.71
N ASP A 178 5.45 -9.44 10.49
CA ASP A 178 5.37 -8.15 9.82
C ASP A 178 4.07 -7.99 9.02
N LEU A 179 3.34 -9.08 8.79
CA LEU A 179 2.13 -9.09 7.97
C LEU A 179 0.96 -8.40 8.68
N PRO A 180 -0.03 -7.89 7.93
CA PRO A 180 -1.20 -7.27 8.54
C PRO A 180 -2.01 -8.30 9.32
N PRO A 181 -2.77 -7.91 10.35
CA PRO A 181 -3.54 -8.87 11.14
C PRO A 181 -4.56 -9.63 10.29
N SER A 182 -4.83 -10.86 10.72
CA SER A 182 -5.85 -11.75 10.15
C SER A 182 -6.60 -12.41 11.30
N MET A 183 -7.88 -12.75 11.11
CA MET A 183 -8.64 -13.53 12.12
C MET A 183 -8.04 -14.93 12.41
N SER A 184 -7.15 -15.41 11.54
CA SER A 184 -6.42 -16.68 11.69
C SER A 184 -4.93 -16.38 11.78
N HIS A 185 -4.19 -17.20 12.52
CA HIS A 185 -2.74 -17.12 12.65
C HIS A 185 -2.03 -17.45 11.32
N TYR A 186 -0.89 -16.81 11.07
CA TYR A 186 0.01 -17.10 9.96
C TYR A 186 0.79 -18.39 10.17
#